data_AF-A0A8S3CV57-F1
#
_entry.id   AF-A0A8S3CV57-F1
#
_cell.length_a   1.000
_cell.length_b   1.000
_cell.length_c   1.000
_cell.angle_alpha   90.00
_cell.angle_beta   90.00
_cell.angle_gamma   90.00
#
_symmetry.space_group_name_H-M   'P 1'
#
loop_
_entity.id
_entity.type
_entity.pdbx_description
1 polymer ?
#
loop_
_entity_poly.entity_id
_entity_poly.type
_entity_poly.pdbx_seq_one_letter_code
_entity_poly.pdbx_strand_id
1 'polypeptide(L)'
;IDVDKCENVTSLEHVQANVSFTFHRRGDIKITLISPSGTPSELLSYRDPDASKKGIKYFPFMSAHKWGESPIGRWTLRMETRSPQNEGSIKSASLDDTGEISYFGLRLYGSYASHEEKNNIQKRQDSNAFVPTQRELEWIYKRELSIRQSPNVMQKRDYQNVMNERQVSKENSEQSLFSSFRKTFGF
;
A
#
# COMPACT_ATOMS: atom_id res chain seq x y z
N ILE A 1 -9.02 1.75 -16.18
CA ILE A 1 -8.33 2.44 -17.29
C ILE A 1 -7.71 1.36 -18.14
N ASP A 2 -8.07 1.31 -19.41
CA ASP A 2 -7.43 0.41 -20.37
C ASP A 2 -6.24 1.13 -21.01
N VAL A 3 -5.08 0.49 -20.98
CA VAL A 3 -3.83 1.02 -21.57
C VAL A 3 -3.55 0.21 -22.83
N ASP A 4 -3.87 0.77 -24.00
CA ASP A 4 -3.65 0.11 -25.29
C ASP A 4 -2.20 0.22 -25.77
N LYS A 5 -1.54 1.32 -25.41
CA LYS A 5 -0.16 1.63 -25.79
C LYS A 5 0.56 2.36 -24.66
N CYS A 6 1.83 2.02 -24.45
CA CYS A 6 2.74 2.72 -23.56
C CYS A 6 4.08 2.91 -24.28
N GLU A 7 4.28 4.08 -24.87
CA GLU A 7 5.50 4.37 -25.62
C GLU A 7 6.71 4.33 -24.67
N ASN A 8 7.76 3.61 -25.08
CA ASN A 8 9.03 3.49 -24.36
C ASN A 8 8.98 2.74 -23.01
N VAL A 9 7.86 2.09 -22.65
CA VAL A 9 7.80 1.23 -21.47
C VAL A 9 7.22 -0.12 -21.86
N THR A 10 8.06 -1.14 -21.78
CA THR A 10 7.65 -2.54 -22.05
C THR A 10 7.65 -3.42 -20.80
N SER A 11 8.38 -2.99 -19.78
CA SER A 11 8.51 -3.67 -18.48
C SER A 11 8.49 -2.61 -17.39
N LEU A 12 7.55 -2.74 -16.46
CA LEU A 12 7.37 -1.79 -15.35
C LEU A 12 8.51 -1.86 -14.33
N GLU A 13 8.76 -0.74 -13.68
CA GLU A 13 9.65 -0.65 -12.51
C GLU A 13 8.86 -0.09 -11.32
N HIS A 14 8.23 1.06 -11.51
CA HIS A 14 7.31 1.60 -10.53
C HIS A 14 6.12 2.28 -11.21
N VAL A 15 5.00 2.32 -10.48
CA VAL A 15 3.76 2.92 -10.94
C VAL A 15 3.33 3.97 -9.94
N GLN A 16 2.93 5.14 -10.43
CA GLN A 16 2.25 6.15 -9.63
C GLN A 16 0.76 6.22 -10.02
N ALA A 17 -0.12 6.03 -9.04
CA ALA A 17 -1.55 6.30 -9.15
C ALA A 17 -1.85 7.65 -8.50
N ASN A 18 -2.14 8.65 -9.33
CA ASN A 18 -2.63 9.95 -8.90
C ASN A 18 -4.13 9.85 -8.65
N VAL A 19 -4.55 10.06 -7.41
CA VAL A 19 -5.97 9.93 -7.02
C VAL A 19 -6.46 11.20 -6.34
N SER A 20 -7.66 11.62 -6.69
CA SER A 20 -8.43 12.63 -5.94
C SER A 20 -9.78 12.04 -5.54
N PHE A 21 -10.11 12.09 -4.26
CA PHE A 21 -11.39 11.63 -3.74
C PHE A 21 -11.84 12.45 -2.52
N THR A 22 -13.13 12.45 -2.25
CA THR A 22 -13.75 12.98 -1.04
C THR A 22 -14.48 11.87 -0.30
N PHE A 23 -14.44 11.91 1.03
CA PHE A 23 -15.17 10.96 1.88
C PHE A 23 -15.40 11.52 3.27
N HIS A 24 -16.47 11.09 3.93
CA HIS A 24 -16.84 11.57 5.25
C HIS A 24 -15.75 11.33 6.31
N ARG A 25 -15.03 10.19 6.22
CA ARG A 25 -13.89 9.88 7.08
C ARG A 25 -12.76 9.23 6.29
N ARG A 26 -11.73 10.00 5.95
CA ARG A 26 -10.61 9.58 5.09
C ARG A 26 -9.87 8.32 5.57
N GLY A 27 -9.81 8.08 6.88
CA GLY A 27 -9.19 6.88 7.47
C GLY A 27 -9.91 5.57 7.17
N ASP A 28 -11.18 5.64 6.79
CA ASP A 28 -12.03 4.48 6.49
C ASP A 28 -11.93 4.04 5.03
N ILE A 29 -11.01 4.62 4.26
CA ILE A 29 -10.75 4.24 2.87
C ILE A 29 -9.48 3.38 2.78
N LYS A 30 -9.60 2.28 2.06
CA LYS A 30 -8.49 1.48 1.54
C LYS A 30 -8.45 1.59 0.02
N ILE A 31 -7.25 1.74 -0.54
CA ILE A 31 -7.02 1.83 -1.98
C ILE A 31 -6.11 0.69 -2.41
N THR A 32 -6.57 -0.08 -3.40
CA THR A 32 -5.79 -1.15 -4.04
C THR A 32 -5.70 -0.88 -5.54
N LEU A 33 -4.48 -0.89 -6.10
CA LEU A 33 -4.26 -0.84 -7.55
C LEU A 33 -3.90 -2.23 -8.06
N ILE A 34 -4.64 -2.70 -9.06
CA ILE A 34 -4.47 -4.00 -9.71
C ILE A 34 -3.95 -3.79 -11.13
N SER A 35 -2.84 -4.45 -11.47
CA SER A 35 -2.23 -4.41 -12.80
C SER A 35 -2.94 -5.32 -13.81
N PRO A 36 -2.63 -5.21 -15.11
CA PRO A 36 -3.17 -6.08 -16.15
C PRO A 36 -2.88 -7.56 -15.90
N SER A 37 -1.73 -7.89 -15.29
CA SER A 37 -1.35 -9.26 -14.91
C SER A 37 -2.09 -9.77 -13.66
N GLY A 38 -2.89 -8.93 -13.01
CA GLY A 38 -3.68 -9.28 -11.83
C GLY A 38 -2.98 -8.99 -10.49
N THR A 39 -1.79 -8.42 -10.47
CA THR A 39 -1.03 -8.17 -9.24
C THR A 39 -1.65 -7.04 -8.41
N PRO A 40 -2.15 -7.31 -7.19
CA PRO A 40 -2.70 -6.28 -6.33
C PRO A 40 -1.59 -5.50 -5.60
N SER A 41 -1.79 -4.20 -5.40
CA SER A 41 -0.99 -3.44 -4.44
C SER A 41 -1.85 -2.52 -3.63
N GLU A 42 -1.81 -2.72 -2.32
CA GLU A 42 -2.42 -1.82 -1.36
C GLU A 42 -1.62 -0.52 -1.33
N LEU A 43 -2.20 0.53 -1.89
CA LEU A 43 -1.59 1.87 -1.96
C LEU A 43 -1.90 2.70 -0.73
N LEU A 44 -3.05 2.43 -0.11
CA LEU A 44 -3.49 3.08 1.12
C LEU A 44 -4.22 2.06 1.97
N SER A 45 -3.73 1.83 3.18
CA SER A 45 -4.40 1.00 4.18
C SER A 45 -5.40 1.83 4.99
N TYR A 46 -6.33 1.15 5.67
CA TYR A 46 -7.17 1.80 6.68
C TYR A 46 -6.33 2.41 7.80
N ARG A 47 -6.73 3.60 8.24
CA ARG A 47 -6.03 4.41 9.25
C ARG A 47 -7.04 4.90 10.27
N ASP A 48 -7.29 4.09 11.30
CA ASP A 48 -8.31 4.38 12.33
C ASP A 48 -8.17 5.78 12.97
N PRO A 49 -6.97 6.33 13.22
CA PRO A 49 -6.83 7.68 13.77
C PRO A 49 -7.18 8.82 12.79
N ASP A 50 -7.31 8.54 11.50
CA ASP A 50 -7.55 9.56 10.45
C ASP A 50 -9.04 9.89 10.32
N ALA A 51 -9.56 10.69 11.25
CA ALA A 51 -10.93 11.19 11.26
C ALA A 51 -11.17 12.39 10.31
N SER A 52 -10.25 12.68 9.39
CA SER A 52 -10.37 13.84 8.49
C SER A 52 -11.56 13.70 7.55
N LYS A 53 -12.44 14.71 7.55
CA LYS A 53 -13.50 14.88 6.54
C LYS A 53 -12.98 15.48 5.23
N LYS A 54 -11.73 15.96 5.21
CA LYS A 54 -11.08 16.44 4.00
C LYS A 54 -10.65 15.21 3.18
N GLY A 55 -11.00 15.25 1.90
CA GLY A 55 -10.52 14.30 0.90
C GLY A 55 -9.02 14.38 0.64
N ILE A 56 -8.60 13.71 -0.42
CA ILE A 56 -7.24 13.79 -0.98
C ILE A 56 -7.35 14.39 -2.38
N LYS A 57 -6.41 15.25 -2.76
CA LYS A 57 -6.35 15.87 -4.09
C LYS A 57 -5.02 15.53 -4.75
N TYR A 58 -5.09 14.90 -5.91
CA TYR A 58 -3.99 14.61 -6.83
C TYR A 58 -2.78 13.94 -6.18
N PHE A 59 -3.00 13.08 -5.19
CA PHE A 59 -1.91 12.47 -4.43
C PHE A 59 -1.29 11.30 -5.21
N PRO A 60 0.05 11.28 -5.43
CA PRO A 60 0.73 10.27 -6.22
C PRO A 60 1.10 9.05 -5.37
N PHE A 61 0.18 8.11 -5.19
CA PHE A 61 0.50 6.84 -4.56
C PHE A 61 1.44 6.01 -5.43
N MET A 62 2.50 5.44 -4.88
CA MET A 62 3.50 4.69 -5.64
C MET A 62 3.54 3.21 -5.23
N SER A 63 3.84 2.32 -6.18
CA SER A 63 4.16 0.91 -5.90
C SER A 63 5.20 0.35 -6.88
N ALA A 64 6.06 -0.52 -6.36
CA ALA A 64 7.03 -1.32 -7.12
C ALA A 64 6.65 -2.81 -7.19
N HIS A 65 5.48 -3.23 -6.69
CA HIS A 65 5.10 -4.65 -6.63
C HIS A 65 4.92 -5.29 -8.01
N LYS A 66 4.80 -4.49 -9.07
CA LYS A 66 4.55 -4.93 -10.44
C LYS A 66 5.80 -4.83 -11.31
N TRP A 67 6.96 -4.87 -10.69
CA TRP A 67 8.23 -4.81 -11.40
C TRP A 67 8.32 -5.93 -12.45
N GLY A 68 8.74 -5.59 -13.65
CA GLY A 68 8.87 -6.50 -14.79
C GLY A 68 7.60 -6.73 -15.59
N GLU A 69 6.42 -6.42 -15.05
CA GLU A 69 5.15 -6.67 -15.74
C GLU A 69 4.97 -5.78 -16.98
N SER A 70 4.18 -6.26 -17.94
CA SER A 70 3.73 -5.44 -19.06
C SER A 70 2.79 -4.33 -18.57
N PRO A 71 2.95 -3.07 -19.01
CA PRO A 71 2.02 -1.99 -18.68
C PRO A 71 0.69 -2.08 -19.44
N ILE A 72 0.63 -2.88 -20.50
CA ILE A 72 -0.49 -2.93 -21.45
C ILE A 72 -1.65 -3.75 -20.89
N GLY A 73 -2.86 -3.21 -21.01
CA GLY A 73 -4.11 -3.85 -20.60
C GLY A 73 -4.85 -3.08 -19.51
N ARG A 74 -5.78 -3.77 -18.85
CA ARG A 74 -6.73 -3.14 -17.92
C ARG A 74 -6.13 -2.93 -16.53
N TRP A 75 -6.04 -1.67 -16.13
CA TRP A 75 -5.71 -1.26 -14.77
C TRP A 75 -6.98 -0.95 -13.98
N THR A 76 -7.04 -1.49 -12.76
CA THR A 76 -8.19 -1.31 -11.86
C THR A 76 -7.78 -0.66 -10.56
N LEU A 77 -8.35 0.51 -10.26
CA LEU A 77 -8.30 1.12 -8.93
C LEU A 77 -9.52 0.63 -8.15
N ARG A 78 -9.30 -0.13 -7.09
CA ARG A 78 -10.34 -0.58 -6.17
C ARG A 78 -10.28 0.26 -4.90
N MET A 79 -11.41 0.88 -4.56
CA MET A 79 -11.57 1.62 -3.31
C MET A 79 -12.60 0.93 -2.45
N GLU A 80 -12.23 0.65 -1.21
CA GLU A 80 -13.04 -0.05 -0.22
C GLU A 80 -13.26 0.87 0.97
N THR A 81 -14.48 0.93 1.48
CA THR A 81 -14.87 1.76 2.61
C THR A 81 -15.30 0.88 3.78
N ARG A 82 -14.93 1.24 5.00
CA ARG A 82 -15.57 0.68 6.20
C ARG A 82 -16.82 1.49 6.53
N SER A 83 -17.92 0.82 6.86
CA SER A 83 -19.07 1.51 7.47
C SER A 83 -18.65 2.13 8.80
N PRO A 84 -19.29 3.23 9.23
CA PRO A 84 -19.09 3.78 10.56
C PRO A 84 -19.31 2.68 11.60
N GLN A 85 -18.28 2.41 12.41
CA GLN A 85 -18.41 1.53 13.57
C GLN A 85 -19.23 2.26 14.64
N ASN A 86 -20.55 2.37 14.42
CA ASN A 86 -21.48 2.65 15.50
C ASN A 86 -21.93 1.28 16.01
N GLU A 87 -21.44 0.90 17.19
CA GLU A 87 -21.94 -0.24 17.95
C GLU A 87 -23.47 -0.18 18.02
N GLY A 88 -24.14 -1.17 17.42
CA GLY A 88 -25.54 -1.48 17.73
C GLY A 88 -26.65 -0.79 16.92
N SER A 89 -26.38 -0.10 15.81
CA SER A 89 -27.48 0.43 14.98
C SER A 89 -27.19 0.29 13.49
N ILE A 90 -27.90 -0.60 12.82
CA ILE A 90 -27.98 -0.66 11.35
C ILE A 90 -28.66 0.64 10.89
N LYS A 91 -27.88 1.70 10.70
CA LYS A 91 -28.33 2.86 9.95
C LYS A 91 -28.25 2.49 8.47
N SER A 92 -29.38 2.54 7.77
CA SER A 92 -29.42 2.55 6.32
C SER A 92 -28.43 3.60 5.81
N ALA A 93 -27.57 3.23 4.85
CA ALA A 93 -26.55 4.12 4.28
C ALA A 93 -27.15 5.50 3.99
N SER A 94 -26.69 6.53 4.71
CA SER A 94 -27.16 7.90 4.50
C SER A 94 -26.43 8.48 3.29
N LEU A 95 -27.03 9.48 2.64
CA LEU A 95 -26.38 10.18 1.51
C LEU A 95 -25.02 10.77 1.92
N ASP A 96 -24.87 11.12 3.21
CA ASP A 96 -23.63 11.64 3.81
C ASP A 96 -22.51 10.59 3.95
N ASP A 97 -22.84 9.30 3.83
CA ASP A 97 -21.86 8.20 3.85
C ASP A 97 -21.26 7.94 2.46
N THR A 98 -21.76 8.60 1.41
CA THR A 98 -21.28 8.41 0.04
C THR A 98 -19.97 9.19 -0.22
N GLY A 99 -19.03 8.53 -0.89
CA GLY A 99 -17.77 9.13 -1.33
C GLY A 99 -17.75 9.39 -2.82
N GLU A 100 -16.94 10.35 -3.25
CA GLU A 100 -16.76 10.67 -4.66
C GLU A 100 -15.29 10.50 -5.05
N ILE A 101 -15.05 9.81 -6.16
CA ILE A 101 -13.75 9.78 -6.83
C ILE A 101 -13.79 10.80 -7.95
N SER A 102 -13.11 11.92 -7.75
CA SER A 102 -13.05 13.02 -8.73
C SER A 102 -11.94 12.86 -9.78
N TYR A 103 -10.90 12.06 -9.50
CA TYR A 103 -9.79 11.85 -10.43
C TYR A 103 -9.05 10.54 -10.15
N PHE A 104 -8.70 9.84 -11.22
CA PHE A 104 -7.75 8.73 -11.20
C PHE A 104 -6.91 8.78 -12.48
N GLY A 105 -5.59 8.82 -12.33
CA GLY A 105 -4.65 8.75 -13.43
C GLY A 105 -3.42 7.93 -13.06
N LEU A 106 -2.76 7.39 -14.08
CA LEU A 106 -1.56 6.56 -13.93
C LEU A 106 -0.37 7.22 -14.60
N ARG A 107 0.78 7.17 -13.92
CA ARG A 107 2.10 7.32 -14.54
C ARG A 107 2.84 6.01 -14.40
N LEU A 108 3.28 5.48 -15.53
CA LEU A 108 3.96 4.19 -15.63
C LEU A 108 5.42 4.48 -15.92
N TYR A 109 6.30 3.96 -15.07
CA TYR A 109 7.74 4.09 -15.22
C TYR A 109 8.33 2.70 -15.41
N GLY A 110 9.29 2.62 -16.31
CA GLY A 110 10.06 1.42 -16.48
C GLY A 110 10.94 1.50 -17.70
N SER A 111 11.35 0.32 -18.14
CA SER A 111 12.34 0.17 -19.20
C SER A 111 11.70 -0.31 -20.49
N TYR A 112 12.34 0.08 -21.59
CA TYR A 112 12.08 -0.46 -22.91
C TYR A 112 13.07 -1.59 -23.20
N ALA A 113 12.56 -2.72 -23.67
CA ALA A 113 13.36 -3.80 -24.22
C ALA A 113 12.68 -4.33 -25.49
N SER A 114 13.46 -4.46 -26.56
CA SER A 114 13.03 -5.11 -27.80
C SER A 114 12.67 -6.59 -27.55
N HIS A 115 11.96 -7.21 -28.49
CA HIS A 115 11.61 -8.64 -28.39
C HIS A 115 12.83 -9.55 -28.20
N GLU A 116 13.94 -9.24 -28.88
CA GLU A 116 15.17 -10.02 -28.78
C GLU A 116 15.85 -9.83 -27.41
N GLU A 117 15.90 -8.59 -26.91
CA GLU A 117 16.41 -8.29 -25.57
C GLU A 117 15.57 -8.95 -24.48
N LYS A 118 14.24 -8.94 -24.60
CA LYS A 118 13.34 -9.61 -23.65
C LYS A 118 13.65 -11.10 -23.52
N ASN A 119 13.84 -11.79 -24.65
CA ASN A 119 14.18 -13.22 -24.64
C ASN A 119 15.53 -13.48 -23.95
N ASN A 120 16.52 -12.61 -24.17
CA ASN A 120 17.82 -12.73 -23.53
C ASN A 120 17.77 -12.42 -22.03
N ILE A 121 17.00 -11.41 -21.63
CA ILE A 121 16.77 -11.06 -20.22
C ILE A 121 16.08 -12.22 -19.51
N GLN A 122 15.02 -12.80 -20.10
CA GLN A 122 14.32 -13.93 -19.52
C GLN A 122 15.25 -15.13 -19.34
N LYS A 123 16.03 -15.51 -20.36
CA LYS A 123 17.02 -16.60 -20.26
C LYS A 123 18.03 -16.36 -19.12
N ARG A 124 18.52 -15.13 -18.99
CA ARG A 124 19.45 -14.77 -17.90
C ARG A 124 18.78 -14.80 -16.53
N GLN A 125 17.53 -14.38 -16.44
CA GLN A 125 16.76 -14.48 -15.19
C GLN A 125 16.51 -15.95 -14.84
N ASP A 126 16.09 -16.78 -15.78
CA ASP A 126 15.86 -18.21 -15.52
C ASP A 126 17.14 -18.94 -15.10
N SER A 127 18.30 -18.53 -15.63
CA SER A 127 19.59 -19.12 -15.26
C SER A 127 20.18 -18.58 -13.96
N ASN A 128 19.99 -17.29 -13.66
CA ASN A 128 20.68 -16.59 -12.57
C ASN A 128 19.76 -16.26 -11.38
N ALA A 129 18.44 -16.36 -11.55
CA ALA A 129 17.51 -16.12 -10.45
C ALA A 129 17.78 -17.14 -9.36
N PHE A 130 17.82 -16.64 -8.13
CA PHE A 130 17.87 -17.51 -6.97
C PHE A 130 16.55 -18.26 -6.87
N VAL A 131 16.60 -19.56 -7.16
CA VAL A 131 15.47 -20.47 -6.98
C VAL A 131 15.72 -21.25 -5.68
N PRO A 132 15.08 -20.86 -4.56
CA PRO A 132 15.34 -21.51 -3.28
C PRO A 132 14.84 -22.95 -3.30
N THR A 133 15.65 -23.85 -2.75
CA THR A 133 15.21 -25.20 -2.38
C THR A 133 14.16 -25.13 -1.28
N GLN A 134 13.42 -26.23 -1.06
CA GLN A 134 12.42 -26.29 0.02
C GLN A 134 13.01 -25.97 1.40
N ARG A 135 14.24 -26.39 1.66
CA ARG A 135 14.94 -26.13 2.92
C ARG A 135 15.31 -24.65 3.07
N GLU A 136 15.73 -24.01 1.98
CA GLU A 136 16.04 -22.59 1.96
C GLU A 136 14.77 -21.75 2.09
N LEU A 137 13.65 -22.15 1.45
CA LEU A 137 12.34 -21.52 1.64
C LEU A 137 11.93 -21.54 3.11
N GLU A 138 12.03 -22.70 3.77
CA GLU A 138 11.74 -22.83 5.19
C GLU A 138 12.67 -21.98 6.07
N TRP A 139 13.96 -21.93 5.73
CA TRP A 139 14.93 -21.10 6.45
C TRP A 139 14.64 -19.61 6.27
N ILE A 140 14.42 -19.15 5.04
CA ILE A 140 14.02 -17.77 4.73
C ILE A 140 12.76 -17.43 5.51
N TYR A 141 11.74 -18.28 5.46
CA TYR A 141 10.48 -18.03 6.17
C TYR A 141 10.67 -17.91 7.68
N LYS A 142 11.41 -18.85 8.31
CA LYS A 142 11.73 -18.79 9.74
C LYS A 142 12.53 -17.54 10.09
N ARG A 143 13.49 -17.17 9.24
CA ARG A 143 14.29 -15.95 9.40
C ARG A 143 13.39 -14.71 9.34
N GLU A 144 12.55 -14.56 8.32
CA GLU A 144 11.63 -13.43 8.19
C GLU A 144 10.66 -13.35 9.39
N LEU A 145 10.15 -14.48 9.89
CA LEU A 145 9.34 -14.50 11.10
C LEU A 145 10.13 -14.05 12.34
N SER A 146 11.38 -14.49 12.51
CA SER A 146 12.22 -14.06 13.62
C SER A 146 12.56 -12.56 13.56
N ILE A 147 12.82 -12.03 12.36
CA ILE A 147 13.07 -10.60 12.14
C ILE A 147 11.82 -9.80 12.51
N ARG A 148 10.62 -10.25 12.11
CA ARG A 148 9.36 -9.62 12.53
C ARG A 148 9.21 -9.59 14.05
N GLN A 149 9.66 -10.63 14.75
CA GLN A 149 9.58 -10.72 16.21
C GLN A 149 10.71 -9.97 16.93
N SER A 150 11.70 -9.44 16.20
CA SER A 150 12.81 -8.68 16.77
C SER A 150 12.30 -7.42 17.48
N PRO A 151 12.81 -7.09 18.67
CA PRO A 151 12.40 -5.89 19.42
C PRO A 151 12.72 -4.58 18.67
N ASN A 152 13.66 -4.63 17.71
CA ASN A 152 14.06 -3.49 16.91
C ASN A 152 13.20 -3.30 15.63
N VAL A 153 12.26 -4.20 15.37
CA VAL A 153 11.36 -4.12 14.22
C VAL A 153 9.98 -3.70 14.71
N MET A 154 9.62 -2.47 14.40
CA MET A 154 8.32 -1.92 14.79
C MET A 154 7.18 -2.62 14.04
N GLN A 155 6.30 -3.30 14.77
CA GLN A 155 5.06 -3.80 14.18
C GLN A 155 3.92 -2.79 14.31
N LYS A 156 2.92 -2.91 13.42
CA LYS A 156 1.73 -2.06 13.41
C LYS A 156 1.00 -2.07 14.76
N ARG A 157 0.99 -3.21 15.46
CA ARG A 157 0.41 -3.34 16.81
C ARG A 157 1.16 -2.50 17.85
N ASP A 158 2.49 -2.45 17.77
CA ASP A 158 3.31 -1.70 18.73
C ASP A 158 3.11 -0.20 18.51
N TYR A 159 2.95 0.23 17.25
CA TYR A 159 2.52 1.59 16.91
C TYR A 159 1.13 1.92 17.51
N GLN A 160 0.15 1.03 17.34
CA GLN A 160 -1.19 1.24 17.90
C GLN A 160 -1.18 1.34 19.43
N ASN A 161 -0.38 0.51 20.11
CA ASN A 161 -0.21 0.57 21.56
C ASN A 161 0.39 1.93 21.99
N VAL A 162 1.46 2.39 21.36
CA VAL A 162 2.06 3.71 21.64
C VAL A 162 1.05 4.85 21.41
N MET A 163 0.22 4.76 20.37
CA MET A 163 -0.80 5.77 20.10
C MET A 163 -1.95 5.73 21.12
N ASN A 164 -2.34 4.54 21.60
CA ASN A 164 -3.35 4.37 22.65
C ASN A 164 -2.84 4.88 24.00
N GLU A 165 -1.62 4.52 24.40
CA GLU A 165 -0.96 5.05 25.60
C GLU A 165 -0.93 6.58 25.59
N ARG A 166 -0.69 7.18 24.41
CA ARG A 166 -0.72 8.63 24.24
C ARG A 166 -2.12 9.25 24.32
N GLN A 167 -3.16 8.54 23.88
CA GLN A 167 -4.53 9.00 24.09
C GLN A 167 -4.90 8.96 25.58
N VAL A 168 -4.43 7.95 26.31
CA VAL A 168 -4.60 7.84 27.77
C VAL A 168 -3.78 8.90 28.52
N SER A 169 -2.59 9.26 28.04
CA SER A 169 -1.72 10.25 28.70
C SER A 169 -2.04 11.72 28.38
N LYS A 170 -3.02 12.01 27.51
CA LYS A 170 -3.47 13.38 27.22
C LYS A 170 -4.04 14.12 28.44
N GLU A 171 -4.33 13.43 29.53
CA GLU A 171 -4.73 14.07 30.80
C GLU A 171 -3.53 14.53 31.65
N ASN A 172 -2.30 14.13 31.34
CA ASN A 172 -1.10 14.60 32.04
C ASN A 172 0.18 14.43 31.19
N SER A 173 0.77 15.56 30.74
CA SER A 173 2.16 15.77 30.24
C SER A 173 2.39 16.01 28.73
N GLU A 174 3.23 17.02 28.45
CA GLU A 174 3.76 17.44 27.14
C GLU A 174 4.89 16.54 26.61
N GLN A 175 4.74 15.21 26.65
CA GLN A 175 5.78 14.34 26.06
C GLN A 175 5.59 14.19 24.54
N SER A 176 6.69 14.39 23.80
CA SER A 176 6.76 14.26 22.34
C SER A 176 6.57 12.80 21.91
N LEU A 177 5.92 12.58 20.76
CA LEU A 177 5.80 11.26 20.13
C LEU A 177 7.18 10.59 19.98
N PHE A 178 8.19 11.39 19.63
CA PHE A 178 9.55 10.90 19.44
C PHE A 178 10.16 10.40 20.76
N SER A 179 9.91 11.07 21.89
CA SER A 179 10.37 10.62 23.20
C SER A 179 9.68 9.33 23.68
N SER A 180 8.37 9.18 23.41
CA SER A 180 7.66 7.94 23.72
C SER A 180 8.20 6.77 22.89
N PHE A 181 8.46 6.97 21.60
CA PHE A 181 9.09 5.95 20.76
C PHE A 181 10.48 5.55 21.27
N ARG A 182 11.34 6.51 21.63
CA ARG A 182 12.66 6.19 22.21
C ARG A 182 12.55 5.37 23.49
N LYS A 183 11.63 5.72 24.38
CA LYS A 183 11.44 5.01 25.66
C LYS A 183 10.96 3.57 25.45
N THR A 184 10.03 3.34 24.53
CA THR A 184 9.48 2.00 24.28
C THR A 184 10.46 1.09 23.54
N PHE A 185 11.28 1.65 22.63
CA PHE A 185 12.11 0.84 21.72
C PHE A 185 13.63 0.97 21.95
N GLY A 186 14.07 1.79 22.90
CA GLY A 186 15.48 1.80 23.37
C GLY A 186 16.49 2.46 22.43
N PHE A 187 16.08 3.44 21.62
CA PHE A 187 16.96 4.25 20.75
C PHE A 187 17.26 5.65 21.30
#